data_AF-A0A6G2VMR4-F1
#
_entry.id   AF-A0A6G2VMR4-F1
#
_cell.length_a   1.000
_cell.length_b   1.000
_cell.length_c   1.000
_cell.angle_alpha   90.00
_cell.angle_beta   90.00
_cell.angle_gamma   90.00
#
_symmetry.space_group_name_H-M   'P 1'
#
loop_
_entity.id
_entity.type
_entity.pdbx_description
1 polymer ?
#
loop_
_entity_poly.entity_id
_entity_poly.type
_entity_poly.pdbx_seq_one_letter_code
_entity_poly.pdbx_strand_id
1 'polypeptide(L)' 'MATKETGGGQQKATHSTEQAEEQTQDAQASEDLKERHEKLSDDVDSVLDEIDDVLEENAEDFVRSFVQKGGE' A
#
# COMPACT_ATOMS: atom_id res chain seq x y z
N MET A 1 10.15 47.84 -36.64
CA MET A 1 10.15 46.46 -36.11
C MET A 1 11.19 46.38 -35.01
N ALA A 2 10.78 46.36 -33.74
CA ALA A 2 11.55 45.88 -32.59
C ALA A 2 10.97 46.52 -31.32
N THR A 3 10.25 45.71 -30.51
CA THR A 3 10.13 45.78 -29.04
C THR A 3 9.08 44.77 -28.56
N LYS A 4 9.37 43.47 -28.73
CA LYS A 4 8.67 42.39 -28.03
C LYS A 4 9.67 41.30 -27.65
N GLU A 5 10.64 41.63 -26.81
CA GLU A 5 11.56 40.61 -26.30
C GLU A 5 12.17 41.09 -24.97
N THR A 6 11.48 40.88 -23.85
CA THR A 6 12.09 40.87 -22.50
C THR A 6 11.15 40.40 -21.37
N GLY A 7 9.87 40.09 -21.64
CA GLY A 7 8.91 39.71 -20.58
C GLY A 7 8.66 38.21 -20.37
N GLY A 8 9.02 37.34 -21.32
CA GLY A 8 8.56 35.94 -21.33
C GLY A 8 9.46 34.92 -20.60
N GLY A 9 10.71 35.28 -20.29
CA GLY A 9 11.67 34.35 -19.66
C GLY A 9 11.39 34.09 -18.18
N GLN A 10 10.85 35.09 -17.48
CA GLN A 10 10.64 35.01 -16.03
C GLN A 10 9.41 34.18 -15.66
N GLN A 11 8.36 34.20 -16.50
CA GLN A 11 7.14 33.41 -16.31
C GLN A 11 7.33 31.92 -16.60
N LYS A 12 8.24 31.58 -17.53
CA LYS A 12 8.56 30.19 -17.87
C LYS A 12 9.43 29.50 -16.82
N ALA A 13 10.27 30.27 -16.11
CA ALA A 13 11.13 29.75 -15.06
C ALA A 13 10.34 29.38 -13.79
N THR A 14 9.35 30.18 -13.39
CA THR A 14 8.51 29.88 -12.22
C THR A 14 7.69 28.62 -12.46
N HIS A 15 7.01 28.53 -13.61
CA HIS A 15 6.18 27.36 -13.96
C HIS A 15 6.98 26.05 -14.03
N SER A 16 8.26 26.09 -14.43
CA SER A 16 9.13 24.90 -14.41
C SER A 16 9.49 24.46 -12.99
N THR A 17 9.66 25.40 -12.06
CA THR A 17 9.92 25.08 -10.65
C THR A 17 8.68 24.52 -9.97
N GLU A 18 7.52 25.14 -10.16
CA GLU A 18 6.24 24.69 -9.61
C GLU A 18 5.90 23.27 -10.10
N GLN A 19 6.15 22.96 -11.38
CA GLN A 19 5.97 21.61 -11.93
C GLN A 19 6.97 20.58 -11.35
N ALA A 20 8.20 20.99 -11.04
CA ALA A 20 9.18 20.10 -10.42
C ALA A 20 8.84 19.79 -8.94
N GLU A 21 8.31 20.78 -8.22
CA GLU A 21 7.81 20.60 -6.86
C GLU A 21 6.58 19.68 -6.81
N GLU A 22 5.65 19.84 -7.76
CA GLU A 22 4.48 18.97 -7.90
C GLU A 22 4.86 17.52 -8.21
N GLN A 23 5.80 17.30 -9.14
CA GLN A 23 6.33 15.95 -9.43
C GLN A 23 7.03 15.31 -8.23
N THR A 24 7.72 16.11 -7.41
CA THR A 24 8.37 15.61 -6.20
C THR A 24 7.34 15.19 -5.16
N GLN A 25 6.28 15.96 -4.97
CA GLN A 25 5.18 15.61 -4.06
C GLN A 25 4.43 14.35 -4.49
N ASP A 26 4.15 14.18 -5.80
CA ASP A 26 3.51 12.97 -6.33
C ASP A 26 4.38 11.72 -6.09
N ALA A 27 5.70 11.83 -6.29
CA ALA A 27 6.63 10.74 -6.02
C ALA A 27 6.63 10.35 -4.54
N GLN A 28 6.66 11.33 -3.63
CA GLN A 28 6.60 11.08 -2.19
C GLN A 28 5.27 10.42 -1.77
N ALA A 29 4.14 10.89 -2.30
CA ALA A 29 2.83 10.29 -2.03
C ALA A 29 2.75 8.82 -2.52
N SER A 30 3.39 8.52 -3.66
CA SER A 30 3.49 7.16 -4.17
C SER A 30 4.36 6.25 -3.29
N GLU A 31 5.46 6.77 -2.74
CA GLU A 31 6.30 6.01 -1.78
C GLU A 31 5.54 5.73 -0.48
N ASP A 32 4.86 6.73 0.08
CA ASP A 32 4.03 6.57 1.29
C ASP A 32 2.91 5.53 1.10
N LEU A 33 2.32 5.47 -0.09
CA LEU A 33 1.34 4.45 -0.45
C LEU A 33 1.97 3.06 -0.54
N LYS A 34 3.17 2.95 -1.11
CA LYS A 34 3.90 1.69 -1.22
C LYS A 34 4.27 1.14 0.14
N GLU A 35 4.80 1.96 1.04
CA GLU A 35 5.13 1.54 2.41
C GLU A 35 3.90 1.07 3.20
N ARG A 36 2.77 1.76 3.05
CA ARG A 36 1.51 1.34 3.70
C ARG A 36 0.98 0.03 3.11
N HIS A 37 1.13 -0.17 1.81
CA HIS A 37 0.74 -1.43 1.17
C HIS A 37 1.61 -2.59 1.65
N GLU A 38 2.94 -2.40 1.73
CA GLU A 38 3.86 -3.44 2.24
C GLU A 38 3.51 -3.83 3.67
N LYS A 39 3.32 -2.86 4.57
CA LYS A 39 2.88 -3.13 5.96
C LYS A 39 1.55 -3.87 6.02
N LEU A 40 0.58 -3.46 5.20
CA LEU A 40 -0.72 -4.13 5.16
C LEU A 40 -0.61 -5.57 4.63
N SER A 41 0.25 -5.81 3.65
CA SER A 41 0.52 -7.18 3.16
C SER A 41 1.12 -8.04 4.28
N ASP A 42 2.12 -7.54 5.00
CA ASP A 42 2.74 -8.27 6.11
C ASP A 42 1.73 -8.56 7.23
N ASP A 43 0.88 -7.58 7.58
CA ASP A 43 -0.18 -7.75 8.58
C ASP A 43 -1.21 -8.80 8.12
N VAL A 44 -1.57 -8.81 6.83
CA VAL A 44 -2.49 -9.80 6.26
C VAL A 44 -1.87 -11.19 6.31
N ASP A 45 -0.62 -11.36 5.90
CA ASP A 45 0.06 -12.66 5.94
C ASP A 45 0.14 -13.20 7.37
N SER A 46 0.47 -12.34 8.36
CA SER A 46 0.47 -12.73 9.77
C SER A 46 -0.91 -13.17 10.27
N VAL A 47 -2.00 -12.53 9.80
CA VAL A 47 -3.37 -12.93 10.16
C VAL A 47 -3.75 -14.25 9.49
N LEU A 48 -3.29 -14.51 8.27
CA LEU A 48 -3.54 -15.78 7.60
C LEU A 48 -2.85 -16.94 8.32
N ASP A 49 -1.61 -16.75 8.78
CA ASP A 49 -0.91 -17.74 9.59
C ASP A 49 -1.66 -18.03 10.91
N GLU A 50 -2.17 -16.99 11.59
CA GLU A 50 -2.99 -17.16 12.80
C GLU A 50 -4.30 -17.92 12.53
N ILE A 51 -4.95 -17.65 11.39
CA ILE A 51 -6.16 -18.37 10.99
C ILE A 51 -5.85 -19.85 10.78
N ASP A 52 -4.74 -20.19 10.13
CA ASP A 52 -4.35 -21.58 9.90
C ASP A 52 -4.11 -22.33 11.22
N ASP A 53 -3.41 -21.70 12.18
CA ASP A 53 -3.20 -22.27 13.52
C ASP A 53 -4.53 -22.55 14.25
N VAL A 54 -5.46 -21.59 14.24
CA VAL A 54 -6.78 -21.74 14.85
C VAL A 54 -7.61 -22.81 14.15
N LEU A 55 -7.52 -22.90 12.82
CA LEU A 55 -8.21 -23.93 12.05
C LEU A 55 -7.67 -25.33 12.35
N GLU A 56 -6.36 -25.48 12.56
CA GLU A 56 -5.76 -26.75 12.96
C GLU A 56 -6.26 -27.19 14.34
N GLU A 57 -6.20 -26.30 15.35
CA GLU A 57 -6.73 -26.58 16.69
C GLU A 57 -8.23 -26.95 16.64
N ASN A 58 -9.02 -26.16 15.90
CA ASN A 58 -10.46 -26.40 15.77
C ASN A 58 -10.76 -27.73 15.06
N ALA A 59 -9.98 -28.08 14.03
CA ALA A 59 -10.13 -29.32 13.30
C ALA A 59 -9.78 -30.54 14.15
N GLU A 60 -8.71 -30.46 14.96
CA GLU A 60 -8.37 -31.52 15.91
C GLU A 60 -9.52 -31.78 16.90
N ASP A 61 -10.08 -30.72 17.46
CA ASP A 61 -11.19 -30.80 18.41
C ASP A 61 -12.47 -31.34 17.77
N PHE A 62 -12.74 -30.95 16.52
CA PHE A 62 -13.85 -31.50 15.73
C PHE A 62 -13.70 -33.01 15.54
N VAL A 63 -12.51 -33.47 15.11
CA VAL A 63 -12.23 -34.90 14.88
C VAL A 63 -12.32 -35.70 16.18
N ARG A 64 -11.71 -35.21 17.27
CA ARG A 64 -11.79 -35.85 18.60
C ARG A 64 -13.24 -35.98 19.06
N SER A 65 -14.02 -34.91 18.92
CA SER A 65 -15.44 -34.89 19.26
C SER A 65 -16.26 -35.85 18.42
N PHE A 66 -15.96 -35.96 17.12
CA PHE A 66 -16.64 -36.86 16.20
C PHE A 66 -16.39 -38.33 16.56
N VAL A 67 -15.13 -38.72 16.80
CA VAL A 67 -14.77 -40.09 17.20
C VAL A 67 -15.38 -40.44 18.56
N GLN A 68 -15.31 -39.53 19.54
CA GLN A 68 -15.86 -39.78 20.87
C GLN A 68 -17.39 -39.94 20.87
N LYS A 69 -18.10 -39.27 19.96
CA LYS A 69 -19.55 -39.42 19.79
C LYS A 69 -19.94 -40.71 19.07
N GLY A 70 -18.98 -41.56 18.73
CA GLY A 70 -19.22 -42.80 17.99
C GLY A 70 -19.57 -42.50 16.54
N GLY A 71 -18.72 -41.74 15.86
CA GLY A 71 -18.85 -41.45 14.43
C GLY A 71 -19.25 -42.70 13.64
N GLU A 72 -20.21 -42.54 12.73
CA GLU A 72 -20.88 -43.65 12.02
C GLU A 72 -19.94 -44.73 11.45
#